data_AF-A0A8C4IS96-F1
#
_entry.id   AF-A0A8C4IS96-F1
#
_cell.length_a   1.000
_cell.length_b   1.000
_cell.length_c   1.000
_cell.angle_alpha   90.00
_cell.angle_beta   90.00
_cell.angle_gamma   90.00
#
_symmetry.space_group_name_H-M   'P 1'
#
loop_
_entity.id
_entity.type
_entity.pdbx_description
1 polymer ?
#
loop_
_entity_poly.entity_id
_entity_poly.type
_entity_poly.pdbx_seq_one_letter_code
_entity_poly.pdbx_strand_id
1 'polypeptide(L)'
;MFSVALLLLLAAGCVKCEQLTQPASVTVQPGQRLTITCQVSYSVSSYYTAWIRQPAGKGLEWIGMEAVGYTTYYKDSLKNKFSIDLDSSSNTVTLNGQNVQPEDSAVYYCARYDAFDYWGKGTTVTVSSGTSTPPTVFPLMQCGSGSGATVTLGCLATGFTPSSLTYSWSKGGTPLTDFIQYPAVQKNNVYTGVSQIQVRRQDWDARQTFQCVATHAAGNGQADIVKPNVVYKLPTLKVFASSDEDEEEAAFSCFATDFSPNSYKIKWLKNGEDFNNQTDKIETTSVERTDANGTKVYSTASFLRVKSSEWSPSTEFTCLFEGKGKNGIPAFKNSSVVYKGNTVECPGCFEKDVEIEISGPSTKDLFSNNKGSLVCTVQIDEASFIKMWWEDDNNKELVGTTEVAVKIKKNRFSLTLDISYEEWSRGIKRYCFVEHSALVVPIKELYERKIETLSETNIQWICITEEDNMAVAAVTFILLFLITLLFTIVTTFFKIK
;
A
#
# COMPACT_ATOMS: atom_id res chain seq x y z
N MET A 1 60.30 -41.66 19.43
CA MET A 1 59.49 -40.86 18.49
C MET A 1 58.79 -39.78 19.30
N PHE A 2 59.44 -38.63 19.43
CA PHE A 2 58.82 -37.47 20.08
C PHE A 2 57.66 -37.01 19.19
N SER A 3 56.47 -36.96 19.78
CA SER A 3 55.24 -36.67 19.06
C SER A 3 55.37 -35.32 18.36
N VAL A 4 55.13 -35.33 17.05
CA VAL A 4 55.05 -34.14 16.19
C VAL A 4 54.09 -33.08 16.77
N ALA A 5 53.14 -33.50 17.62
CA ALA A 5 52.26 -32.62 18.39
C ALA A 5 53.01 -31.75 19.42
N LEU A 6 54.10 -32.23 20.03
CA LEU A 6 54.89 -31.45 21.00
C LEU A 6 55.80 -30.43 20.30
N LEU A 7 56.26 -30.73 19.07
CA LEU A 7 56.97 -29.76 18.23
C LEU A 7 56.04 -28.68 17.65
N LEU A 8 54.78 -29.03 17.32
CA LEU A 8 53.77 -28.08 16.84
C LEU A 8 53.25 -27.13 17.94
N LEU A 9 53.19 -27.58 19.20
CA LEU A 9 52.88 -26.73 20.35
C LEU A 9 54.00 -25.74 20.70
N LEU A 10 55.24 -26.04 20.34
CA LEU A 10 56.40 -25.14 20.52
C LEU A 10 56.57 -24.15 19.35
N ALA A 11 55.87 -24.36 18.22
CA ALA A 11 55.91 -23.52 17.02
C ALA A 11 54.72 -22.54 16.90
N ALA A 12 53.78 -22.55 17.87
CA ALA A 12 52.86 -21.44 18.05
C ALA A 12 53.61 -20.29 18.74
N GLY A 13 54.50 -19.64 18.00
CA GLY A 13 54.99 -18.31 18.35
C GLY A 13 53.76 -17.45 18.63
N CYS A 14 53.58 -17.09 19.90
CA CYS A 14 52.45 -16.32 20.39
C CYS A 14 52.43 -15.00 19.59
N VAL A 15 51.56 -14.91 18.58
CA VAL A 15 51.26 -13.62 17.94
C VAL A 15 50.61 -12.79 19.03
N LYS A 16 51.38 -11.93 19.69
CA LYS A 16 50.84 -10.95 20.63
C LYS A 16 49.93 -10.03 19.83
N CYS A 17 48.63 -10.32 19.87
CA CYS A 17 47.61 -9.46 19.29
C CYS A 17 47.28 -8.40 20.33
N GLU A 18 47.73 -7.17 20.10
CA GLU A 18 47.34 -6.06 20.94
C GLU A 18 45.95 -5.57 20.53
N GLN A 19 45.07 -5.41 21.52
CA GLN A 19 43.69 -5.00 21.32
C GLN A 19 43.48 -3.59 21.85
N LEU A 20 42.78 -2.77 21.07
CA LEU A 20 42.36 -1.43 21.42
C LEU A 20 40.84 -1.35 21.24
N THR A 21 40.12 -1.22 22.35
CA THR A 21 38.66 -1.22 22.38
C THR A 21 38.15 0.19 22.62
N GLN A 22 37.28 0.66 21.73
CA GLN A 22 36.69 1.99 21.76
C GLN A 22 35.16 1.88 21.62
N PRO A 23 34.38 2.86 22.13
CA PRO A 23 32.97 2.95 21.82
C PRO A 23 32.76 3.17 20.31
N ALA A 24 31.71 2.59 19.74
CA ALA A 24 31.41 2.73 18.32
C ALA A 24 31.05 4.18 17.93
N SER A 25 30.35 4.90 18.82
CA SER A 25 30.02 6.31 18.62
C SER A 25 29.75 7.05 19.91
N VAL A 26 29.83 8.38 19.82
CA VAL A 26 29.47 9.33 20.87
C VAL A 26 28.76 10.52 20.22
N THR A 27 27.65 10.96 20.80
CA THR A 27 26.94 12.18 20.37
C THR A 27 26.91 13.18 21.50
N VAL A 28 27.25 14.42 21.19
CA VAL A 28 27.30 15.53 22.16
C VAL A 28 26.71 16.79 21.53
N GLN A 29 26.15 17.65 22.36
CA GLN A 29 25.65 18.95 21.92
C GLN A 29 26.80 19.97 21.83
N PRO A 30 26.69 21.01 20.96
CA PRO A 30 27.67 22.08 20.92
C PRO A 30 27.90 22.71 22.30
N GLY A 31 29.15 22.95 22.66
CA GLY A 31 29.57 23.50 23.95
C GLY A 31 29.70 22.48 25.09
N GLN A 32 29.26 21.23 24.90
CA GLN A 32 29.44 20.18 25.91
C GLN A 32 30.87 19.63 25.96
N ARG A 33 31.14 18.82 26.99
CA ARG A 33 32.38 18.05 27.09
C ARG A 33 32.22 16.72 26.34
N LEU A 34 33.26 16.33 25.63
CA LEU A 34 33.39 15.03 24.97
C LEU A 34 34.32 14.14 25.79
N THR A 35 33.95 12.88 25.99
CA THR A 35 34.82 11.89 26.64
C THR A 35 34.78 10.61 25.82
N ILE A 36 35.96 10.13 25.39
CA ILE A 36 36.11 8.87 24.66
C ILE A 36 37.15 8.01 25.39
N THR A 37 36.76 6.80 25.78
CA THR A 37 37.65 5.85 26.45
C THR A 37 38.19 4.83 25.47
N CYS A 38 39.49 4.55 25.54
CA CYS A 38 40.18 3.50 24.82
C CYS A 38 40.81 2.53 25.83
N GLN A 39 40.30 1.30 25.88
CA GLN A 39 40.90 0.25 26.71
C GLN A 39 41.93 -0.52 25.88
N VAL A 40 43.16 -0.64 26.38
CA VAL A 40 44.26 -1.29 25.66
C VAL A 40 44.75 -2.54 26.38
N SER A 41 45.21 -3.54 25.62
CA SER A 41 45.72 -4.81 26.18
C SER A 41 47.19 -4.75 26.60
N TYR A 42 47.87 -3.61 26.38
CA TYR A 42 49.27 -3.38 26.75
C TYR A 42 49.38 -2.41 27.92
N SER A 43 50.56 -2.35 28.55
CA SER A 43 50.81 -1.42 29.65
C SER A 43 50.99 0.01 29.12
N VAL A 44 50.08 0.91 29.50
CA VAL A 44 50.15 2.35 29.16
C VAL A 44 51.32 3.08 29.83
N SER A 45 52.02 2.42 30.75
CA SER A 45 53.28 2.91 31.33
C SER A 45 54.51 2.59 30.50
N SER A 46 54.41 1.67 29.54
CA SER A 46 55.53 1.23 28.72
C SER A 46 55.49 1.79 27.30
N TYR A 47 54.35 2.31 26.86
CA TYR A 47 54.15 2.76 25.48
C TYR A 47 53.30 4.03 25.41
N TYR A 48 53.67 4.92 24.49
CA TYR A 48 52.84 6.06 24.12
C TYR A 48 51.58 5.61 23.37
N THR A 49 50.45 6.15 23.80
CA THR A 49 49.18 6.02 23.11
C THR A 49 48.77 7.37 22.57
N ALA A 50 48.52 7.42 21.26
CA ALA A 50 48.12 8.60 20.52
C ALA A 50 46.62 8.62 20.26
N TRP A 51 46.08 9.84 20.19
CA TRP A 51 44.75 10.11 19.65
C TRP A 51 44.86 10.83 18.31
N ILE A 52 44.11 10.34 17.33
CA ILE A 52 44.09 10.84 15.95
C ILE A 52 42.62 11.04 15.57
N ARG A 53 42.26 12.13 14.92
CA ARG A 53 40.91 12.33 14.38
C ARG A 53 40.90 12.43 12.86
N GLN A 54 39.81 12.01 12.25
CA GLN A 54 39.56 12.17 10.82
C GLN A 54 38.25 12.93 10.60
N PRO A 55 38.31 14.25 10.35
CA PRO A 55 37.12 15.01 9.96
C PRO A 55 36.60 14.53 8.60
N ALA A 56 35.28 14.61 8.39
CA ALA A 56 34.66 14.20 7.14
C ALA A 56 35.27 14.95 5.93
N GLY A 57 35.69 14.21 4.91
CA GLY A 57 36.33 14.77 3.71
C GLY A 57 37.76 15.29 3.91
N LYS A 58 38.39 15.05 5.07
CA LYS A 58 39.77 15.43 5.37
C LYS A 58 40.65 14.22 5.69
N GLY A 59 41.96 14.42 5.63
CA GLY A 59 42.95 13.44 6.07
C GLY A 59 42.98 13.26 7.59
N LEU A 60 43.79 12.30 8.04
CA LEU A 60 44.05 12.06 9.45
C LEU A 60 44.77 13.27 10.08
N GLU A 61 44.32 13.68 11.26
CA GLU A 61 44.87 14.78 12.05
C GLU A 61 45.24 14.27 13.45
N TRP A 62 46.52 14.26 13.77
CA TRP A 62 47.03 13.89 15.08
C TRP A 62 46.66 14.93 16.15
N ILE A 63 46.17 14.48 17.31
CA ILE A 63 45.75 15.34 18.43
C ILE A 63 46.85 15.44 19.47
N GLY A 64 47.36 14.31 19.92
CA GLY A 64 48.31 14.22 21.02
C GLY A 64 48.68 12.77 21.33
N MET A 65 49.68 12.58 22.18
CA MET A 65 50.04 11.28 22.72
C MET A 65 50.56 11.39 24.15
N GLU A 66 50.33 10.34 24.92
CA GLU A 66 50.72 10.28 26.32
C GLU A 66 51.21 8.88 26.72
N ALA A 67 52.13 8.83 27.68
CA ALA A 67 52.56 7.63 28.39
C ALA A 67 52.82 7.96 29.86
N VAL A 68 52.53 7.01 30.76
CA VAL A 68 52.69 7.26 32.21
C VAL A 68 54.16 7.47 32.55
N GLY A 69 54.47 8.59 33.21
CA GLY A 69 55.84 8.95 33.63
C GLY A 69 56.66 9.63 32.54
N TYR A 70 56.07 9.94 31.38
CA TYR A 70 56.71 10.64 30.28
C TYR A 70 56.02 11.97 29.95
N THR A 71 56.68 12.79 29.12
CA THR A 71 56.14 14.07 28.66
C THR A 71 54.98 13.85 27.70
N THR A 72 53.85 14.51 27.97
CA THR A 72 52.68 14.52 27.07
C THR A 72 52.92 15.46 25.90
N TYR A 73 52.59 15.02 24.68
CA TYR A 73 52.70 15.84 23.48
C TYR A 73 51.33 16.14 22.89
N TYR A 74 51.13 17.38 22.44
CA TYR A 74 49.91 17.82 21.79
C TYR A 74 50.20 18.57 20.50
N LYS A 75 49.27 18.52 19.55
CA LYS A 75 49.28 19.41 18.40
C LYS A 75 48.93 20.81 18.86
N ASP A 76 49.74 21.80 18.50
CA ASP A 76 49.58 23.19 18.96
C ASP A 76 48.18 23.76 18.70
N SER A 77 47.56 23.41 17.57
CA SER A 77 46.20 23.88 17.24
C SER A 77 45.09 23.27 18.10
N LEU A 78 45.36 22.14 18.77
CA LEU A 78 44.36 21.33 19.48
C LEU A 78 44.60 21.20 20.99
N LYS A 79 45.77 21.61 21.49
CA LYS A 79 46.18 21.48 22.91
C LYS A 79 45.27 22.17 23.93
N ASN A 80 44.58 23.24 23.53
CA ASN A 80 43.63 23.95 24.40
C ASN A 80 42.21 23.35 24.33
N LYS A 81 41.96 22.45 23.38
CA LYS A 81 40.64 21.90 23.09
C LYS A 81 40.49 20.47 23.57
N PHE A 82 41.57 19.69 23.46
CA PHE A 82 41.60 18.30 23.88
C PHE A 82 42.67 18.06 24.95
N SER A 83 42.35 17.24 25.94
CA SER A 83 43.28 16.65 26.90
C SER A 83 43.22 15.12 26.81
N ILE A 84 44.33 14.47 27.11
CA ILE A 84 44.46 13.03 27.21
C ILE A 84 44.71 12.72 28.67
N ASP A 85 44.02 11.70 29.19
CA ASP A 85 44.18 11.21 30.55
C ASP A 85 44.46 9.70 30.51
N LEU A 86 45.38 9.25 31.35
CA LEU A 86 45.79 7.85 31.45
C LEU A 86 45.47 7.26 32.82
N ASP A 87 44.92 6.05 32.83
CA ASP A 87 44.77 5.21 34.01
C ASP A 87 45.54 3.90 33.84
N SER A 88 46.68 3.80 34.54
CA SER A 88 47.54 2.62 34.53
C SER A 88 46.96 1.41 35.27
N SER A 89 45.97 1.62 36.16
CA SER A 89 45.35 0.51 36.90
C SER A 89 44.40 -0.30 36.01
N SER A 90 43.78 0.36 35.02
CA SER A 90 42.82 -0.22 34.09
C SER A 90 43.34 -0.32 32.65
N ASN A 91 44.55 0.16 32.37
CA ASN A 91 45.10 0.35 31.02
C ASN A 91 44.14 1.09 30.10
N THR A 92 43.61 2.22 30.60
CA THR A 92 42.65 3.04 29.86
C THR A 92 43.28 4.37 29.47
N VAL A 93 43.06 4.77 28.22
CA VAL A 93 43.46 6.07 27.66
C VAL A 93 42.20 6.83 27.30
N THR A 94 41.98 7.98 27.91
CA THR A 94 40.77 8.77 27.75
C THR A 94 41.07 10.07 27.01
N LEU A 95 40.35 10.34 25.93
CA LEU A 95 40.35 11.66 25.29
C LEU A 95 39.22 12.50 25.85
N ASN A 96 39.54 13.67 26.36
CA ASN A 96 38.60 14.65 26.85
C ASN A 96 38.63 15.89 25.93
N GLY A 97 37.47 16.31 25.44
CA GLY A 97 37.29 17.52 24.64
C GLY A 97 36.48 18.56 25.40
N GLN A 98 36.87 19.82 25.32
CA GLN A 98 36.17 20.94 25.93
C GLN A 98 35.54 21.85 24.86
N ASN A 99 34.34 22.36 25.16
CA ASN A 99 33.60 23.28 24.30
C ASN A 99 33.56 22.80 22.84
N VAL A 100 33.18 21.53 22.65
CA VAL A 100 33.19 20.91 21.32
C VAL A 100 32.14 21.56 20.42
N GLN A 101 32.49 21.74 19.16
CA GLN A 101 31.68 22.42 18.16
C GLN A 101 31.42 21.49 16.97
N PRO A 102 30.45 21.80 16.09
CA PRO A 102 30.13 20.97 14.92
C PRO A 102 31.36 20.58 14.07
N GLU A 103 32.35 21.46 13.94
CA GLU A 103 33.60 21.23 13.23
C GLU A 103 34.52 20.17 13.85
N ASP A 104 34.28 19.75 15.09
CA ASP A 104 35.00 18.65 15.73
C ASP A 104 34.39 17.28 15.46
N SER A 105 33.27 17.22 14.72
CA SER A 105 32.68 15.97 14.28
C SER A 105 33.65 15.23 13.35
N ALA A 106 34.09 14.06 13.79
CA ALA A 106 35.15 13.28 13.16
C ALA A 106 35.11 11.84 13.67
N VAL A 107 35.86 10.95 13.02
CA VAL A 107 36.17 9.64 13.60
C VAL A 107 37.45 9.75 14.42
N TYR A 108 37.41 9.36 15.68
CA TYR A 108 38.53 9.44 16.62
C TYR A 108 39.14 8.05 16.86
N TYR A 109 40.42 7.91 16.54
CA TYR A 109 41.19 6.68 16.65
C TYR A 109 42.18 6.78 17.79
N CYS A 110 42.21 5.72 18.61
CA CYS A 110 43.26 5.46 19.56
C CYS A 110 44.31 4.57 18.89
N ALA A 111 45.59 4.95 18.96
CA ALA A 111 46.67 4.23 18.26
C ALA A 111 47.96 4.17 19.09
N ARG A 112 48.70 3.07 18.99
CA ARG A 112 50.01 2.93 19.68
C ARG A 112 51.14 3.54 18.84
N TYR A 113 51.99 4.36 19.46
CA TYR A 113 53.01 5.18 18.76
C TYR A 113 54.14 4.38 18.08
N ASP A 114 54.68 3.37 18.77
CA ASP A 114 55.97 2.76 18.37
C ASP A 114 55.89 1.88 17.10
N ALA A 115 54.70 1.67 16.56
CA ALA A 115 54.50 0.89 15.34
C ALA A 115 53.48 1.49 14.35
N PHE A 116 52.56 2.38 14.76
CA PHE A 116 51.35 2.72 13.97
C PHE A 116 50.56 1.51 13.41
N ASP A 117 50.92 0.28 13.76
CA ASP A 117 50.28 -0.96 13.29
C ASP A 117 49.01 -1.30 14.10
N TYR A 118 48.89 -0.76 15.32
CA TYR A 118 47.77 -1.05 16.22
C TYR A 118 46.86 0.17 16.39
N TRP A 119 45.68 0.09 15.76
CA TRP A 119 44.61 1.09 15.81
C TRP A 119 43.35 0.50 16.43
N GLY A 120 42.67 1.29 17.25
CA GLY A 120 41.30 1.00 17.62
C GLY A 120 40.35 1.14 16.43
N LYS A 121 39.14 0.60 16.56
CA LYS A 121 38.12 0.61 15.50
C LYS A 121 37.63 2.01 15.11
N GLY A 122 37.96 3.03 15.92
CA GLY A 122 37.52 4.39 15.75
C GLY A 122 36.15 4.63 16.38
N THR A 123 36.00 5.79 17.03
CA THR A 123 34.73 6.28 17.58
C THR A 123 34.20 7.37 16.68
N THR A 124 33.02 7.18 16.09
CA THR A 124 32.35 8.27 15.35
C THR A 124 31.77 9.28 16.34
N VAL A 125 32.31 10.48 16.35
CA VAL A 125 31.82 11.58 17.18
C VAL A 125 30.97 12.51 16.33
N THR A 126 29.74 12.75 16.77
CA THR A 126 28.83 13.72 16.15
C THR A 126 28.55 14.83 17.14
N VAL A 127 28.90 16.07 16.76
CA VAL A 127 28.55 17.27 17.51
C VAL A 127 27.43 17.98 16.76
N SER A 128 26.19 17.87 17.24
CA SER A 128 25.05 18.47 16.56
C SER A 128 24.01 19.00 17.53
N SER A 129 23.38 20.12 17.17
CA SER A 129 22.20 20.68 17.83
C SER A 129 20.90 19.95 17.46
N GLY A 130 20.99 18.95 16.55
CA GLY A 130 19.86 18.20 16.05
C GLY A 130 19.35 17.17 17.05
N THR A 131 18.04 16.91 17.00
CA THR A 131 17.42 15.81 17.74
C THR A 131 17.93 14.47 17.21
N SER A 132 18.45 13.62 18.09
CA SER A 132 18.79 12.24 17.72
C SER A 132 17.50 11.49 17.43
N THR A 133 17.44 10.86 16.26
CA THR A 133 16.25 10.14 15.80
C THR A 133 16.55 8.64 15.75
N PRO A 134 15.63 7.78 16.23
CA PRO A 134 15.77 6.33 16.12
C PRO A 134 15.51 5.86 14.68
N PRO A 135 16.04 4.68 14.30
CA PRO A 135 15.81 4.10 12.98
C PRO A 135 14.40 3.54 12.83
N THR A 136 13.81 3.74 11.66
CA THR A 136 12.68 2.93 11.20
C THR A 136 13.22 1.79 10.34
N VAL A 137 12.87 0.55 10.67
CA VAL A 137 13.43 -0.64 10.00
C VAL A 137 12.39 -1.29 9.09
N PHE A 138 12.78 -1.54 7.85
CA PHE A 138 11.97 -2.21 6.85
C PHE A 138 12.60 -3.55 6.46
N PRO A 139 11.80 -4.63 6.38
CA PRO A 139 12.29 -5.92 5.92
C PRO A 139 12.55 -5.90 4.40
N LEU A 140 13.65 -6.52 3.98
CA LEU A 140 13.99 -6.74 2.57
C LEU A 140 14.01 -8.25 2.29
N MET A 141 13.50 -8.63 1.13
CA MET A 141 13.53 -10.00 0.63
C MET A 141 14.13 -10.01 -0.77
N GLN A 142 14.88 -11.06 -1.11
CA GLN A 142 15.41 -11.22 -2.46
C GLN A 142 14.28 -11.19 -3.52
N CYS A 143 14.53 -10.50 -4.63
CA CYS A 143 13.69 -10.58 -5.80
C CYS A 143 14.00 -11.88 -6.57
N GLY A 144 13.03 -12.78 -6.71
CA GLY A 144 13.15 -14.00 -7.51
C GLY A 144 13.30 -15.30 -6.70
N SER A 145 13.63 -16.39 -7.39
CA SER A 145 13.60 -17.76 -6.84
C SER A 145 14.79 -18.09 -5.91
N GLY A 146 15.80 -17.21 -5.84
CA GLY A 146 17.09 -17.45 -5.16
C GLY A 146 17.88 -18.62 -5.75
N SER A 147 19.15 -18.78 -5.37
CA SER A 147 19.93 -19.97 -5.73
C SER A 147 19.77 -21.11 -4.72
N GLY A 148 19.69 -22.34 -5.23
CA GLY A 148 19.90 -23.61 -4.50
C GLY A 148 19.33 -23.71 -3.08
N ALA A 149 20.22 -23.69 -2.08
CA ALA A 149 19.92 -24.06 -0.69
C ALA A 149 19.66 -22.88 0.26
N THR A 150 19.87 -21.64 -0.18
CA THR A 150 19.74 -20.44 0.67
C THR A 150 18.84 -19.38 0.06
N VAL A 151 18.44 -18.42 0.89
CA VAL A 151 17.63 -17.25 0.56
C VAL A 151 18.28 -16.03 1.21
N THR A 152 18.48 -14.96 0.46
CA THR A 152 18.99 -13.70 1.01
C THR A 152 17.84 -12.86 1.55
N LEU A 153 17.94 -12.49 2.82
CA LEU A 153 17.07 -11.53 3.50
C LEU A 153 17.87 -10.28 3.84
N GLY A 154 17.19 -9.17 4.08
CA GLY A 154 17.85 -7.94 4.51
C GLY A 154 16.96 -7.04 5.34
N CYS A 155 17.57 -5.97 5.82
CA CYS A 155 16.95 -4.90 6.57
C CYS A 155 17.44 -3.56 6.07
N LEU A 156 16.51 -2.64 5.94
CA LEU A 156 16.78 -1.24 5.65
C LEU A 156 16.37 -0.40 6.87
N ALA A 157 17.33 0.19 7.56
CA ALA A 157 17.08 1.21 8.57
C ALA A 157 17.14 2.60 7.92
N THR A 158 16.13 3.43 8.15
CA THR A 158 16.06 4.79 7.60
C THR A 158 15.74 5.82 8.69
N GLY A 159 16.11 7.08 8.44
CA GLY A 159 15.67 8.22 9.24
C GLY A 159 16.38 8.39 10.59
N PHE A 160 17.47 7.65 10.83
CA PHE A 160 18.21 7.75 12.09
C PHE A 160 19.36 8.75 12.01
N THR A 161 19.69 9.32 13.17
CA THR A 161 20.83 10.22 13.36
C THR A 161 21.28 10.11 14.83
N PRO A 162 22.59 9.93 15.13
CA PRO A 162 23.78 9.93 14.25
C PRO A 162 23.95 8.67 13.37
N SER A 163 25.05 8.57 12.61
CA SER A 163 25.31 7.46 11.65
C SER A 163 25.56 6.09 12.28
N SER A 164 25.76 6.01 13.60
CA SER A 164 26.22 4.80 14.27
C SER A 164 25.07 3.88 14.62
N LEU A 165 25.02 2.76 13.91
CA LEU A 165 23.97 1.75 14.00
C LEU A 165 24.60 0.37 14.08
N THR A 166 24.02 -0.55 14.84
CA THR A 166 24.44 -1.95 14.87
C THR A 166 23.26 -2.87 14.58
N TYR A 167 23.40 -3.75 13.60
CA TYR A 167 22.40 -4.78 13.32
C TYR A 167 22.62 -6.04 14.15
N SER A 168 21.52 -6.69 14.49
CA SER A 168 21.51 -8.05 15.01
C SER A 168 20.40 -8.85 14.35
N TRP A 169 20.62 -10.14 14.16
CA TRP A 169 19.70 -11.05 13.49
C TRP A 169 19.39 -12.25 14.39
N SER A 170 18.15 -12.71 14.35
CA SER A 170 17.75 -13.93 15.06
C SER A 170 16.69 -14.72 14.30
N LYS A 171 16.61 -16.02 14.61
CA LYS A 171 15.60 -16.95 14.08
C LYS A 171 14.90 -17.61 15.26
N GLY A 172 13.64 -17.25 15.51
CA GLY A 172 12.91 -17.72 16.71
C GLY A 172 13.68 -17.51 18.02
N GLY A 173 14.38 -16.37 18.14
CA GLY A 173 15.23 -16.03 19.29
C GLY A 173 16.66 -16.60 19.25
N THR A 174 16.99 -17.52 18.34
CA THR A 174 18.37 -18.01 18.16
C THR A 174 19.19 -16.97 17.38
N PRO A 175 20.31 -16.44 17.90
CA PRO A 175 21.13 -15.46 17.20
C PRO A 175 21.71 -16.02 15.88
N LEU A 176 21.74 -15.17 14.85
CA LEU A 176 22.41 -15.44 13.58
C LEU A 176 23.58 -14.45 13.42
N THR A 177 24.79 -14.96 13.17
CA THR A 177 26.03 -14.16 13.20
C THR A 177 26.62 -13.86 11.83
N ASP A 178 26.31 -14.68 10.81
CA ASP A 178 26.87 -14.54 9.46
C ASP A 178 26.09 -13.53 8.60
N PHE A 179 25.81 -12.36 9.18
CA PHE A 179 25.20 -11.25 8.46
C PHE A 179 26.27 -10.23 8.03
N ILE A 180 25.95 -9.49 6.98
CA ILE A 180 26.76 -8.39 6.48
C ILE A 180 26.05 -7.09 6.84
N GLN A 181 26.78 -6.13 7.39
CA GLN A 181 26.31 -4.77 7.61
C GLN A 181 27.11 -3.81 6.72
N TYR A 182 26.40 -2.99 5.95
CA TYR A 182 27.00 -1.97 5.10
C TYR A 182 27.16 -0.64 5.86
N PRO A 183 28.16 0.18 5.52
CA PRO A 183 28.30 1.53 6.08
C PRO A 183 27.04 2.36 5.85
N ALA A 184 26.66 3.16 6.86
CA ALA A 184 25.50 4.05 6.74
C ALA A 184 25.79 5.19 5.75
N VAL A 185 24.80 5.52 4.93
CA VAL A 185 24.85 6.58 3.92
C VAL A 185 23.96 7.74 4.35
N GLN A 186 24.47 8.97 4.25
CA GLN A 186 23.72 10.17 4.58
C GLN A 186 22.96 10.71 3.37
N LYS A 187 21.69 11.05 3.56
CA LYS A 187 20.86 11.77 2.57
C LYS A 187 19.92 12.72 3.31
N ASN A 188 19.88 14.00 2.93
CA ASN A 188 19.00 15.00 3.55
C ASN A 188 19.14 15.09 5.09
N ASN A 189 20.38 15.10 5.61
CA ASN A 189 20.70 15.17 7.05
C ASN A 189 20.24 13.98 7.91
N VAL A 190 19.75 12.89 7.30
CA VAL A 190 19.46 11.62 7.99
C VAL A 190 20.25 10.48 7.39
N TYR A 191 20.46 9.42 8.17
CA TYR A 191 21.20 8.25 7.74
C TYR A 191 20.28 7.11 7.32
N THR A 192 20.80 6.30 6.39
CA THR A 192 20.23 5.05 5.95
C THR A 192 21.28 3.96 6.05
N GLY A 193 20.93 2.83 6.63
CA GLY A 193 21.83 1.68 6.82
C GLY A 193 21.19 0.42 6.29
N VAL A 194 22.00 -0.53 5.82
CA VAL A 194 21.51 -1.80 5.28
C VAL A 194 22.27 -2.96 5.90
N SER A 195 21.56 -4.03 6.23
CA SER A 195 22.16 -5.31 6.57
C SER A 195 21.49 -6.44 5.78
N GLN A 196 22.25 -7.49 5.46
CA GLN A 196 21.75 -8.67 4.77
C GLN A 196 22.28 -9.95 5.40
N ILE A 197 21.52 -11.03 5.27
CA ILE A 197 21.89 -12.36 5.75
C ILE A 197 21.41 -13.44 4.77
N GLN A 198 22.16 -14.53 4.66
CA GLN A 198 21.72 -15.74 3.96
C GLN A 198 21.14 -16.74 4.94
N VAL A 199 19.88 -17.15 4.73
CA VAL A 199 19.19 -18.13 5.56
C VAL A 199 18.93 -19.42 4.78
N ARG A 200 18.69 -20.52 5.50
CA ARG A 200 18.39 -21.81 4.86
C ARG A 200 17.03 -21.75 4.18
N ARG A 201 16.97 -22.26 2.94
CA ARG A 201 15.72 -22.32 2.17
C ARG A 201 14.65 -23.15 2.86
N GLN A 202 15.02 -24.25 3.54
CA GLN A 202 14.09 -25.07 4.30
C GLN A 202 13.38 -24.28 5.42
N ASP A 203 14.13 -23.46 6.17
CA ASP A 203 13.56 -22.63 7.24
C ASP A 203 12.64 -21.54 6.67
N TRP A 204 13.04 -20.92 5.55
CA TRP A 204 12.23 -19.95 4.82
C TRP A 204 10.93 -20.55 4.27
N ASP A 205 11.00 -21.72 3.64
CA ASP A 205 9.87 -22.43 3.07
C ASP A 205 8.92 -22.96 4.14
N ALA A 206 9.45 -23.31 5.31
CA ALA A 206 8.68 -23.63 6.52
C ALA A 206 8.05 -22.40 7.20
N ARG A 207 8.17 -21.20 6.62
CA ARG A 207 7.65 -19.93 7.14
C ARG A 207 8.16 -19.60 8.56
N GLN A 208 9.40 -19.96 8.88
CA GLN A 208 10.02 -19.47 10.11
C GLN A 208 10.17 -17.95 10.06
N THR A 209 10.10 -17.32 11.23
CA THR A 209 10.26 -15.88 11.40
C THR A 209 11.72 -15.53 11.66
N PHE A 210 12.24 -14.63 10.84
CA PHE A 210 13.57 -14.06 11.00
C PHE A 210 13.41 -12.63 11.50
N GLN A 211 14.06 -12.29 12.60
CA GLN A 211 14.00 -10.96 13.17
C GLN A 211 15.32 -10.26 12.95
N CYS A 212 15.23 -8.99 12.64
CA CYS A 212 16.36 -8.10 12.49
C CYS A 212 16.12 -6.84 13.32
N VAL A 213 17.11 -6.49 14.14
CA VAL A 213 17.05 -5.35 15.07
C VAL A 213 18.21 -4.42 14.75
N ALA A 214 17.88 -3.16 14.50
CA ALA A 214 18.81 -2.07 14.31
C ALA A 214 18.91 -1.29 15.63
N THR A 215 20.02 -1.48 16.34
CA THR A 215 20.30 -0.87 17.64
C THR A 215 20.97 0.47 17.43
N HIS A 216 20.39 1.53 18.01
CA HIS A 216 20.85 2.90 17.87
C HIS A 216 20.69 3.65 19.20
N ALA A 217 21.54 4.65 19.44
CA ALA A 217 21.58 5.39 20.71
C ALA A 217 20.25 6.09 21.06
N ALA A 218 19.50 6.56 20.07
CA ALA A 218 18.17 7.15 20.27
C ALA A 218 17.01 6.13 20.39
N GLY A 219 17.29 4.83 20.30
CA GLY A 219 16.28 3.77 20.37
C GLY A 219 16.45 2.74 19.27
N ASN A 220 15.82 1.58 19.46
CA ASN A 220 15.95 0.46 18.55
C ASN A 220 14.79 0.44 17.54
N GLY A 221 15.10 0.06 16.31
CA GLY A 221 14.11 -0.32 15.32
C GLY A 221 14.19 -1.81 15.03
N GLN A 222 13.08 -2.46 14.69
CA GLN A 222 13.06 -3.89 14.39
C GLN A 222 12.09 -4.21 13.25
N ALA A 223 12.38 -5.28 12.54
CA ALA A 223 11.48 -5.85 11.54
C ALA A 223 11.49 -7.37 11.61
N ASP A 224 10.30 -7.95 11.55
CA ASP A 224 10.10 -9.39 11.38
C ASP A 224 9.94 -9.70 9.90
N ILE A 225 10.66 -10.72 9.44
CA ILE A 225 10.73 -11.15 8.06
C ILE A 225 10.17 -12.58 8.02
N VAL A 226 8.99 -12.70 7.41
CA VAL A 226 8.28 -13.97 7.21
C VAL A 226 7.97 -14.13 5.74
N LYS A 227 8.05 -15.36 5.23
CA LYS A 227 7.68 -15.67 3.86
C LYS A 227 6.22 -15.27 3.60
N PRO A 228 5.94 -14.33 2.68
CA PRO A 228 4.59 -13.88 2.41
C PRO A 228 3.71 -15.03 1.91
N ASN A 229 2.44 -15.04 2.32
CA ASN A 229 1.47 -15.97 1.77
C ASN A 229 1.01 -15.44 0.40
N VAL A 230 1.65 -15.90 -0.68
CA VAL A 230 1.27 -15.52 -2.04
C VAL A 230 0.14 -16.43 -2.51
N VAL A 231 -1.03 -15.84 -2.74
CA VAL A 231 -2.14 -16.53 -3.40
C VAL A 231 -1.91 -16.43 -4.91
N TYR A 232 -1.89 -17.59 -5.56
CA TYR A 232 -1.71 -17.68 -7.01
C TYR A 232 -3.07 -17.81 -7.67
N LYS A 233 -3.47 -16.78 -8.43
CA LYS A 233 -4.75 -16.71 -9.13
C LYS A 233 -4.51 -16.21 -10.55
N LEU A 234 -4.94 -17.01 -11.53
CA LEU A 234 -4.96 -16.61 -12.95
C LEU A 234 -6.08 -15.60 -13.18
N PRO A 235 -5.93 -14.69 -14.17
CA PRO A 235 -6.95 -13.70 -14.45
C PRO A 235 -8.18 -14.30 -15.12
N THR A 236 -9.29 -13.58 -15.01
CA THR A 236 -10.36 -13.66 -16.00
C THR A 236 -10.00 -12.76 -17.18
N LEU A 237 -9.81 -13.35 -18.36
CA LEU A 237 -9.51 -12.65 -19.60
C LEU A 237 -10.79 -12.36 -20.40
N LYS A 238 -10.97 -11.11 -20.81
CA LYS A 238 -11.96 -10.71 -21.83
C LYS A 238 -11.23 -10.00 -22.96
N VAL A 239 -11.47 -10.44 -24.20
CA VAL A 239 -10.80 -9.90 -25.39
C VAL A 239 -11.85 -9.41 -26.38
N PHE A 240 -11.65 -8.20 -26.88
CA PHE A 240 -12.56 -7.52 -27.80
C PHE A 240 -11.80 -7.03 -29.02
N ALA A 241 -12.52 -6.88 -30.13
CA ALA A 241 -12.03 -6.26 -31.35
C ALA A 241 -13.01 -5.15 -31.76
N SER A 242 -12.49 -4.01 -32.19
CA SER A 242 -13.25 -2.89 -32.75
C SER A 242 -12.55 -2.38 -34.01
N SER A 243 -13.32 -1.85 -34.96
CA SER A 243 -12.80 -1.13 -36.13
C SER A 243 -12.78 0.36 -35.85
N ASP A 244 -11.81 1.07 -36.43
CA ASP A 244 -11.89 2.53 -36.54
C ASP A 244 -12.88 2.92 -37.67
N GLU A 245 -13.51 4.09 -37.58
CA GLU A 245 -14.51 4.55 -38.56
C GLU A 245 -13.92 4.71 -39.98
N ASP A 246 -12.60 4.95 -40.06
CA ASP A 246 -11.86 5.11 -41.30
C ASP A 246 -11.35 3.77 -41.90
N GLU A 247 -11.63 2.61 -41.26
CA GLU A 247 -11.21 1.24 -41.65
C GLU A 247 -9.69 1.00 -41.84
N GLU A 248 -8.83 1.99 -41.58
CA GLU A 248 -7.38 1.85 -41.78
C GLU A 248 -6.71 0.99 -40.69
N GLU A 249 -7.30 0.94 -39.50
CA GLU A 249 -6.79 0.22 -38.33
C GLU A 249 -7.89 -0.57 -37.59
N ALA A 250 -7.51 -1.71 -37.02
CA ALA A 250 -8.31 -2.47 -36.09
C ALA A 250 -7.71 -2.38 -34.68
N ALA A 251 -8.54 -2.13 -33.68
CA ALA A 251 -8.14 -2.08 -32.29
C ALA A 251 -8.58 -3.34 -31.54
N PHE A 252 -7.67 -3.93 -30.79
CA PHE A 252 -7.90 -5.10 -29.96
C PHE A 252 -7.65 -4.74 -28.50
N SER A 253 -8.57 -5.15 -27.62
CA SER A 253 -8.50 -4.85 -26.19
C SER A 253 -8.52 -6.15 -25.41
N CYS A 254 -7.58 -6.33 -24.49
CA CYS A 254 -7.52 -7.46 -23.58
C CYS A 254 -7.57 -6.99 -22.13
N PHE A 255 -8.61 -7.38 -21.41
CA PHE A 255 -8.81 -7.09 -19.99
C PHE A 255 -8.48 -8.33 -19.17
N ALA A 256 -7.45 -8.24 -18.33
CA ALA A 256 -7.05 -9.27 -17.38
C ALA A 256 -7.41 -8.82 -15.97
N THR A 257 -8.40 -9.50 -15.38
CA THR A 257 -8.96 -9.10 -14.09
C THR A 257 -8.68 -10.14 -13.00
N ASP A 258 -8.48 -9.64 -11.77
CA ASP A 258 -8.43 -10.43 -10.54
C ASP A 258 -7.32 -11.49 -10.44
N PHE A 259 -6.15 -11.20 -11.00
CA PHE A 259 -4.98 -12.07 -10.89
C PHE A 259 -4.12 -11.74 -9.66
N SER A 260 -3.32 -12.70 -9.22
CA SER A 260 -2.33 -12.52 -8.16
C SER A 260 -1.21 -13.55 -8.30
N PRO A 261 0.07 -13.20 -8.06
CA PRO A 261 0.59 -11.88 -7.64
C PRO A 261 0.70 -10.86 -8.79
N ASN A 262 1.03 -9.59 -8.48
CA ASN A 262 1.32 -8.51 -9.46
C ASN A 262 2.66 -8.74 -10.19
N SER A 263 2.75 -9.84 -10.93
CA SER A 263 3.91 -10.25 -11.71
C SER A 263 3.40 -10.99 -12.93
N TYR A 264 3.31 -10.28 -14.04
CA TYR A 264 2.69 -10.77 -15.26
C TYR A 264 3.36 -10.21 -16.52
N LYS A 265 3.06 -10.83 -17.64
CA LYS A 265 3.39 -10.37 -18.99
C LYS A 265 2.22 -10.68 -19.91
N ILE A 266 1.81 -9.71 -20.74
CA ILE A 266 0.81 -9.93 -21.77
C ILE A 266 1.48 -9.94 -23.14
N LYS A 267 1.23 -10.98 -23.92
CA LYS A 267 1.66 -11.10 -25.31
C LYS A 267 0.44 -11.18 -26.23
N TRP A 268 0.59 -10.65 -27.43
CA TRP A 268 -0.39 -10.81 -28.49
C TRP A 268 0.14 -11.82 -29.51
N LEU A 269 -0.70 -12.79 -29.86
CA LEU A 269 -0.42 -13.76 -30.91
C LEU A 269 -1.36 -13.49 -32.08
N LYS A 270 -0.86 -13.65 -33.31
CA LYS A 270 -1.63 -13.62 -34.56
C LYS A 270 -1.66 -15.04 -35.11
N ASN A 271 -2.85 -15.63 -35.23
CA ASN A 271 -3.05 -17.01 -35.65
C ASN A 271 -2.18 -18.03 -34.87
N GLY A 272 -1.96 -17.78 -33.58
CA GLY A 272 -1.15 -18.63 -32.70
C GLY A 272 0.36 -18.33 -32.67
N GLU A 273 0.88 -17.46 -33.54
CA GLU A 273 2.29 -17.06 -33.56
C GLU A 273 2.53 -15.71 -32.89
N ASP A 274 3.71 -15.51 -32.28
CA ASP A 274 4.08 -14.23 -31.63
C ASP A 274 3.99 -13.08 -32.65
N PHE A 275 3.07 -12.15 -32.41
CA PHE A 275 2.88 -10.98 -33.28
C PHE A 275 3.88 -9.90 -32.86
N ASN A 276 4.98 -9.73 -33.59
CA ASN A 276 6.06 -8.80 -33.22
C ASN A 276 5.87 -7.36 -33.74
N ASN A 277 4.94 -7.12 -34.66
CA ASN A 277 4.65 -5.80 -35.23
C ASN A 277 3.69 -4.99 -34.30
N GLN A 278 4.06 -4.87 -33.01
CA GLN A 278 3.25 -4.29 -31.92
C GLN A 278 3.44 -2.77 -31.77
N THR A 279 3.52 -2.04 -32.89
CA THR A 279 3.96 -0.64 -32.91
C THR A 279 3.13 0.28 -32.01
N ASP A 280 1.84 -0.06 -31.82
CA ASP A 280 0.89 0.69 -30.97
C ASP A 280 0.25 -0.21 -29.92
N LYS A 281 1.09 -0.89 -29.14
CA LYS A 281 0.65 -1.62 -27.94
C LYS A 281 0.72 -0.72 -26.71
N ILE A 282 -0.41 -0.58 -26.02
CA ILE A 282 -0.53 0.17 -24.76
C ILE A 282 -0.90 -0.80 -23.64
N GLU A 283 -0.06 -0.91 -22.62
CA GLU A 283 -0.39 -1.63 -21.38
C GLU A 283 -0.70 -0.64 -20.27
N THR A 284 -1.85 -0.81 -19.61
CA THR A 284 -2.19 -0.01 -18.44
C THR A 284 -1.42 -0.48 -17.21
N THR A 285 -1.10 0.43 -16.30
CA THR A 285 -0.61 0.07 -14.97
C THR A 285 -1.64 -0.78 -14.24
N SER A 286 -1.20 -1.83 -13.55
CA SER A 286 -2.12 -2.69 -12.81
C SER A 286 -2.74 -1.95 -11.62
N VAL A 287 -4.05 -2.14 -11.45
CA VAL A 287 -4.84 -1.58 -10.35
C VAL A 287 -5.00 -2.64 -9.27
N GLU A 288 -4.70 -2.28 -8.03
CA GLU A 288 -4.84 -3.15 -6.85
C GLU A 288 -6.25 -3.05 -6.25
N ARG A 289 -6.84 -4.20 -5.91
CA ARG A 289 -8.03 -4.28 -5.05
C ARG A 289 -7.91 -5.44 -4.07
N THR A 290 -8.70 -5.42 -3.01
CA THR A 290 -8.85 -6.56 -2.10
C THR A 290 -10.13 -7.31 -2.45
N ASP A 291 -10.06 -8.63 -2.62
CA ASP A 291 -11.24 -9.45 -2.88
C ASP A 291 -12.02 -9.78 -1.58
N ALA A 292 -13.20 -10.41 -1.72
CA ALA A 292 -14.06 -10.76 -0.58
C ALA A 292 -13.38 -11.68 0.45
N ASN A 293 -12.32 -12.39 0.07
CA ASN A 293 -11.54 -13.26 0.94
C ASN A 293 -10.35 -12.53 1.59
N GLY A 294 -10.23 -11.22 1.43
CA GLY A 294 -9.12 -10.42 1.95
C GLY A 294 -7.82 -10.58 1.14
N THR A 295 -7.86 -11.19 -0.05
CA THR A 295 -6.69 -11.39 -0.90
C THR A 295 -6.48 -10.17 -1.79
N LYS A 296 -5.24 -9.66 -1.85
CA LYS A 296 -4.87 -8.63 -2.83
C LYS A 296 -4.82 -9.22 -4.24
N VAL A 297 -5.64 -8.66 -5.12
CA VAL A 297 -5.73 -9.02 -6.53
C VAL A 297 -5.53 -7.79 -7.41
N TYR A 298 -5.10 -8.03 -8.64
CA TYR A 298 -4.68 -7.01 -9.58
C TYR A 298 -5.48 -7.16 -10.88
N SER A 299 -5.73 -6.03 -11.53
CA SER A 299 -6.39 -5.97 -12.83
C SER A 299 -5.63 -5.03 -13.75
N THR A 300 -5.57 -5.34 -15.05
CA THR A 300 -4.88 -4.55 -16.08
C THR A 300 -5.55 -4.77 -17.43
N ALA A 301 -5.29 -3.86 -18.36
CA ALA A 301 -5.67 -3.95 -19.75
C ALA A 301 -4.46 -3.77 -20.68
N SER A 302 -4.53 -4.42 -21.84
CA SER A 302 -3.58 -4.31 -22.94
C SER A 302 -4.35 -4.01 -24.23
N PHE A 303 -3.97 -2.96 -24.92
CA PHE A 303 -4.56 -2.51 -26.17
C PHE A 303 -3.55 -2.69 -27.29
N LEU A 304 -3.99 -3.20 -28.44
CA LEU A 304 -3.17 -3.40 -29.62
C LEU A 304 -3.89 -2.80 -30.82
N ARG A 305 -3.25 -1.86 -31.54
CA ARG A 305 -3.73 -1.42 -32.85
C ARG A 305 -2.96 -2.14 -33.96
N VAL A 306 -3.69 -2.54 -35.00
CA VAL A 306 -3.16 -3.30 -36.13
C VAL A 306 -3.66 -2.70 -37.43
N LYS A 307 -2.74 -2.39 -38.35
CA LYS A 307 -3.06 -1.84 -39.68
C LYS A 307 -3.83 -2.85 -40.54
N SER A 308 -4.70 -2.36 -41.41
CA SER A 308 -5.51 -3.17 -42.34
C SER A 308 -4.71 -4.15 -43.20
N SER A 309 -3.44 -3.86 -43.53
CA SER A 309 -2.55 -4.77 -44.26
C SER A 309 -2.20 -6.05 -43.49
N GLU A 310 -2.36 -6.04 -42.16
CA GLU A 310 -1.90 -7.08 -41.25
C GLU A 310 -3.04 -7.96 -40.72
N TRP A 311 -4.28 -7.77 -41.19
CA TRP A 311 -5.41 -8.60 -40.80
C TRP A 311 -6.40 -8.84 -41.94
N SER A 312 -7.22 -9.88 -41.76
CA SER A 312 -8.32 -10.26 -42.65
C SER A 312 -9.53 -10.68 -41.79
N PRO A 313 -10.75 -10.80 -42.36
CA PRO A 313 -11.96 -11.20 -41.63
C PRO A 313 -11.94 -12.60 -40.96
N SER A 314 -10.84 -13.33 -41.10
CA SER A 314 -10.58 -14.63 -40.45
C SER A 314 -9.34 -14.61 -39.55
N THR A 315 -8.69 -13.46 -39.39
CA THR A 315 -7.49 -13.34 -38.57
C THR A 315 -7.86 -13.41 -37.10
N GLU A 316 -7.25 -14.35 -36.39
CA GLU A 316 -7.42 -14.51 -34.95
C GLU A 316 -6.30 -13.80 -34.20
N PHE A 317 -6.69 -12.91 -33.28
CA PHE A 317 -5.77 -12.33 -32.32
C PHE A 317 -6.01 -12.93 -30.95
N THR A 318 -4.94 -13.45 -30.35
CA THR A 318 -4.97 -14.07 -29.02
C THR A 318 -4.22 -13.20 -28.03
N CYS A 319 -4.88 -12.86 -26.92
CA CYS A 319 -4.21 -12.31 -25.75
C CYS A 319 -3.69 -13.45 -24.89
N LEU A 320 -2.38 -13.60 -24.80
CA LEU A 320 -1.70 -14.56 -23.93
C LEU A 320 -1.19 -13.87 -22.67
N PHE A 321 -1.81 -14.20 -21.54
CA PHE A 321 -1.36 -13.79 -20.22
C PHE A 321 -0.41 -14.83 -19.64
N GLU A 322 0.78 -14.38 -19.25
CA GLU A 322 1.79 -15.15 -18.52
C GLU A 322 1.90 -14.58 -17.10
N GLY A 323 1.44 -15.33 -16.11
CA GLY A 323 1.52 -14.98 -14.69
C GLY A 323 2.54 -15.82 -13.94
N LYS A 324 2.96 -15.36 -12.77
CA LYS A 324 3.75 -16.17 -11.85
C LYS A 324 2.88 -17.28 -11.27
N GLY A 325 3.23 -18.56 -11.46
CA GLY A 325 2.56 -19.70 -10.85
C GLY A 325 3.26 -20.22 -9.59
N LYS A 326 2.71 -21.30 -9.04
CA LYS A 326 3.27 -21.97 -7.85
C LYS A 326 4.68 -22.50 -8.14
N ASN A 327 5.56 -22.42 -7.15
CA ASN A 327 6.94 -22.93 -7.22
C ASN A 327 7.80 -22.32 -8.34
N GLY A 328 7.47 -21.12 -8.82
CA GLY A 328 8.22 -20.44 -9.88
C GLY A 328 7.95 -20.98 -11.29
N ILE A 329 7.00 -21.90 -11.44
CA ILE A 329 6.53 -22.35 -12.75
C ILE A 329 5.59 -21.28 -13.31
N PRO A 330 5.83 -20.71 -14.51
CA PRO A 330 4.91 -19.77 -15.14
C PRO A 330 3.54 -20.41 -15.38
N ALA A 331 2.48 -19.65 -15.17
CA ALA A 331 1.11 -20.08 -15.42
C ALA A 331 0.50 -19.22 -16.53
N PHE A 332 -0.14 -19.87 -17.49
CA PHE A 332 -0.65 -19.20 -18.69
C PHE A 332 -2.17 -19.22 -18.74
N LYS A 333 -2.75 -18.14 -19.25
CA LYS A 333 -4.16 -18.06 -19.64
C LYS A 333 -4.24 -17.31 -20.95
N ASN A 334 -5.05 -17.78 -21.89
CA ASN A 334 -5.28 -17.08 -23.14
C ASN A 334 -6.77 -16.92 -23.43
N SER A 335 -7.07 -15.96 -24.27
CA SER A 335 -8.39 -15.72 -24.84
C SER A 335 -8.20 -15.07 -26.21
N SER A 336 -9.04 -15.44 -27.16
CA SER A 336 -8.91 -15.06 -28.56
C SER A 336 -10.15 -14.36 -29.07
N VAL A 337 -9.96 -13.49 -30.05
CA VAL A 337 -11.02 -12.87 -30.82
C VAL A 337 -10.67 -12.95 -32.30
N VAL A 338 -11.66 -13.29 -33.12
CA VAL A 338 -11.52 -13.25 -34.58
C VAL A 338 -12.03 -11.90 -35.06
N TYR A 339 -11.18 -11.18 -35.78
CA TYR A 339 -11.62 -9.94 -36.40
C TYR A 339 -12.52 -10.27 -37.58
N LYS A 340 -13.78 -9.86 -37.53
CA LYS A 340 -14.69 -9.90 -38.67
C LYS A 340 -14.70 -8.50 -39.25
N GLY A 341 -14.16 -8.30 -40.46
CA GLY A 341 -14.21 -7.00 -41.16
C GLY A 341 -15.65 -6.51 -41.36
N ASN A 342 -15.82 -5.33 -41.96
CA ASN A 342 -17.04 -4.51 -41.95
C ASN A 342 -18.27 -5.08 -42.69
N THR A 343 -18.48 -6.40 -42.68
CA THR A 343 -19.72 -7.09 -43.05
C THR A 343 -20.36 -7.71 -41.82
N VAL A 344 -20.57 -6.91 -40.78
CA VAL A 344 -21.43 -7.23 -39.64
C VAL A 344 -21.64 -5.91 -38.88
N GLU A 345 -22.83 -5.34 -38.76
CA GLU A 345 -23.80 -5.81 -37.76
C GLU A 345 -23.07 -6.61 -36.69
N CYS A 346 -22.26 -5.97 -35.85
CA CYS A 346 -21.41 -6.69 -34.91
C CYS A 346 -22.29 -7.70 -34.13
N PRO A 347 -22.16 -9.03 -34.34
CA PRO A 347 -23.00 -10.01 -33.65
C PRO A 347 -22.40 -10.12 -32.25
N GLY A 348 -22.85 -9.22 -31.38
CA GLY A 348 -22.26 -8.94 -30.07
C GLY A 348 -22.07 -7.45 -29.77
N CYS A 349 -21.92 -6.59 -30.79
CA CYS A 349 -22.10 -5.14 -30.70
C CYS A 349 -23.33 -4.74 -31.51
N PHE A 350 -24.48 -5.25 -31.09
CA PHE A 350 -25.59 -4.32 -31.14
C PHE A 350 -25.29 -3.29 -30.04
N GLU A 351 -25.77 -2.06 -30.19
CA GLU A 351 -26.59 -1.54 -29.09
C GLU A 351 -27.69 -2.59 -28.84
N LYS A 352 -27.38 -3.73 -28.19
CA LYS A 352 -28.43 -4.66 -27.76
C LYS A 352 -28.91 -3.89 -26.58
N ASP A 353 -29.99 -3.14 -26.78
CA ASP A 353 -30.71 -2.44 -25.73
C ASP A 353 -30.96 -3.47 -24.61
N VAL A 354 -30.02 -3.55 -23.66
CA VAL A 354 -30.30 -4.14 -22.35
C VAL A 354 -31.19 -3.09 -21.71
N GLU A 355 -32.44 -3.09 -22.14
CA GLU A 355 -33.44 -2.18 -21.64
C GLU A 355 -33.78 -2.68 -20.24
N ILE A 356 -33.21 -2.00 -19.25
CA ILE A 356 -33.49 -2.23 -17.84
C ILE A 356 -34.58 -1.24 -17.46
N GLU A 357 -35.77 -1.76 -17.22
CA GLU A 357 -36.90 -0.98 -16.76
C GLU A 357 -37.19 -1.37 -15.31
N ILE A 358 -37.06 -0.40 -14.39
CA ILE A 358 -37.52 -0.59 -13.02
C ILE A 358 -38.91 0.00 -12.87
N SER A 359 -39.88 -0.86 -12.64
CA SER A 359 -41.23 -0.45 -12.26
C SER A 359 -41.35 -0.30 -10.74
N GLY A 360 -41.91 0.84 -10.32
CA GLY A 360 -42.21 1.13 -8.93
C GLY A 360 -43.43 0.33 -8.42
N PRO A 361 -43.65 0.32 -7.09
CA PRO A 361 -44.79 -0.37 -6.50
C PRO A 361 -46.13 0.26 -6.90
N SER A 362 -47.16 -0.58 -7.01
CA SER A 362 -48.55 -0.17 -7.17
C SER A 362 -49.03 0.63 -5.96
N THR A 363 -49.64 1.80 -6.21
CA THR A 363 -50.21 2.65 -5.14
C THR A 363 -51.26 1.89 -4.35
N LYS A 364 -52.09 1.09 -5.01
CA LYS A 364 -53.12 0.28 -4.37
C LYS A 364 -52.52 -0.67 -3.32
N ASP A 365 -51.41 -1.34 -3.67
CA ASP A 365 -50.79 -2.33 -2.78
C ASP A 365 -50.04 -1.67 -1.62
N LEU A 366 -49.35 -0.56 -1.90
CA LEU A 366 -48.70 0.26 -0.88
C LEU A 366 -49.69 0.78 0.18
N PHE A 367 -50.82 1.34 -0.24
CA PHE A 367 -51.78 1.97 0.68
C PHE A 367 -52.73 0.97 1.35
N SER A 368 -53.04 -0.15 0.70
CA SER A 368 -53.99 -1.14 1.24
C SER A 368 -53.32 -2.24 2.07
N ASN A 369 -52.09 -2.63 1.69
CA ASN A 369 -51.41 -3.80 2.27
C ASN A 369 -50.11 -3.45 2.99
N ASN A 370 -49.75 -2.16 3.07
CA ASN A 370 -48.49 -1.67 3.65
C ASN A 370 -47.22 -2.32 3.06
N LYS A 371 -47.35 -2.89 1.86
CA LYS A 371 -46.32 -3.64 1.13
C LYS A 371 -46.37 -3.26 -0.33
N GLY A 372 -45.21 -3.15 -0.95
CA GLY A 372 -45.08 -2.97 -2.39
C GLY A 372 -43.95 -3.86 -2.92
N SER A 373 -43.82 -3.92 -4.23
CA SER A 373 -42.71 -4.62 -4.86
C SER A 373 -42.12 -3.75 -5.95
N LEU A 374 -40.79 -3.74 -6.05
CA LEU A 374 -40.06 -3.19 -7.18
C LEU A 374 -39.80 -4.33 -8.16
N VAL A 375 -40.07 -4.11 -9.45
CA VAL A 375 -39.81 -5.12 -10.47
C VAL A 375 -38.80 -4.55 -11.45
N CYS A 376 -37.60 -5.14 -11.45
CA CYS A 376 -36.58 -4.86 -12.43
C CYS A 376 -36.76 -5.80 -13.60
N THR A 377 -37.01 -5.25 -14.78
CA THR A 377 -37.27 -6.01 -15.99
C THR A 377 -36.19 -5.77 -17.01
N VAL A 378 -35.68 -6.84 -17.62
CA VAL A 378 -34.57 -6.82 -18.57
C VAL A 378 -35.00 -7.51 -19.85
N GLN A 379 -34.82 -6.85 -20.98
CA GLN A 379 -35.08 -7.42 -22.31
C GLN A 379 -33.75 -7.62 -23.05
N ILE A 380 -33.45 -8.85 -23.50
CA ILE A 380 -32.16 -9.20 -24.16
C ILE A 380 -32.36 -10.26 -25.24
N ASP A 381 -31.84 -10.08 -26.46
CA ASP A 381 -32.06 -11.03 -27.57
C ASP A 381 -31.41 -12.42 -27.47
N GLU A 382 -30.61 -12.72 -26.43
CA GLU A 382 -30.00 -14.05 -26.23
C GLU A 382 -30.22 -14.67 -24.84
N ALA A 383 -30.54 -15.97 -24.83
CA ALA A 383 -30.83 -16.74 -23.62
C ALA A 383 -29.55 -17.30 -22.95
N SER A 384 -28.50 -16.48 -22.80
CA SER A 384 -27.31 -16.87 -22.02
C SER A 384 -27.57 -16.71 -20.51
N PHE A 385 -26.68 -17.24 -19.66
CA PHE A 385 -26.83 -17.13 -18.21
C PHE A 385 -26.70 -15.67 -17.76
N ILE A 386 -27.80 -15.11 -17.24
CA ILE A 386 -27.92 -13.75 -16.73
C ILE A 386 -28.06 -13.84 -15.21
N LYS A 387 -27.19 -13.15 -14.47
CA LYS A 387 -27.34 -12.99 -13.02
C LYS A 387 -27.91 -11.60 -12.74
N MET A 388 -29.04 -11.56 -12.03
CA MET A 388 -29.66 -10.31 -11.56
C MET A 388 -29.71 -10.30 -10.04
N TRP A 389 -29.47 -9.15 -9.43
CA TRP A 389 -29.66 -8.96 -7.98
C TRP A 389 -30.02 -7.50 -7.66
N TRP A 390 -30.50 -7.28 -6.45
CA TRP A 390 -30.78 -5.96 -5.91
C TRP A 390 -29.71 -5.57 -4.90
N GLU A 391 -29.34 -4.30 -4.84
CA GLU A 391 -28.52 -3.74 -3.76
C GLU A 391 -29.18 -2.53 -3.10
N ASP A 392 -28.82 -2.29 -1.84
CA ASP A 392 -29.11 -1.04 -1.13
C ASP A 392 -28.00 0.02 -1.32
N ASP A 393 -28.21 1.19 -0.72
CA ASP A 393 -27.25 2.31 -0.73
C ASP A 393 -25.89 2.00 -0.09
N ASN A 394 -25.77 0.91 0.66
CA ASN A 394 -24.54 0.48 1.32
C ASN A 394 -23.82 -0.65 0.58
N ASN A 395 -24.18 -0.91 -0.69
CA ASN A 395 -23.67 -2.01 -1.53
C ASN A 395 -23.93 -3.40 -0.92
N LYS A 396 -25.03 -3.57 -0.18
CA LYS A 396 -25.43 -4.87 0.36
C LYS A 396 -26.42 -5.54 -0.58
N GLU A 397 -26.11 -6.77 -1.00
CA GLU A 397 -26.99 -7.62 -1.81
C GLU A 397 -28.27 -7.96 -1.02
N LEU A 398 -29.43 -7.74 -1.65
CA LEU A 398 -30.76 -7.97 -1.12
C LEU A 398 -31.37 -9.20 -1.78
N VAL A 399 -32.11 -9.99 -1.00
CA VAL A 399 -32.78 -11.19 -1.49
C VAL A 399 -34.02 -10.79 -2.28
N GLY A 400 -33.95 -10.89 -3.61
CA GLY A 400 -35.11 -10.75 -4.49
C GLY A 400 -35.76 -12.11 -4.77
N THR A 401 -37.06 -12.11 -5.06
CA THR A 401 -37.77 -13.28 -5.59
C THR A 401 -37.66 -13.27 -7.11
N THR A 402 -36.96 -14.26 -7.66
CA THR A 402 -36.83 -14.43 -9.11
C THR A 402 -38.11 -15.05 -9.66
N GLU A 403 -38.84 -14.30 -10.50
CA GLU A 403 -39.92 -14.85 -11.30
C GLU A 403 -39.44 -14.98 -12.75
N VAL A 404 -39.25 -16.22 -13.21
CA VAL A 404 -38.89 -16.51 -14.61
C VAL A 404 -40.18 -16.54 -15.45
N ALA A 405 -40.47 -15.48 -16.18
CA ALA A 405 -41.60 -15.47 -17.10
C ALA A 405 -41.31 -16.27 -18.38
N VAL A 406 -42.17 -17.26 -18.64
CA VAL A 406 -42.17 -18.10 -19.84
C VAL A 406 -42.57 -17.28 -21.07
N LYS A 407 -41.83 -17.48 -22.17
CA LYS A 407 -42.13 -17.20 -23.60
C LYS A 407 -43.54 -16.62 -23.90
N ILE A 408 -43.71 -15.30 -23.78
CA ILE A 408 -44.90 -14.61 -24.33
C ILE A 408 -44.55 -13.59 -25.44
N LYS A 409 -43.30 -13.09 -25.48
CA LYS A 409 -42.60 -12.46 -26.62
C LYS A 409 -41.09 -12.60 -26.32
N LYS A 410 -40.21 -12.62 -27.33
CA LYS A 410 -38.76 -12.93 -27.21
C LYS A 410 -38.10 -12.36 -25.94
N ASN A 411 -37.46 -13.23 -25.14
CA ASN A 411 -36.48 -12.99 -24.06
C ASN A 411 -36.64 -11.75 -23.14
N ARG A 412 -37.55 -11.82 -22.16
CA ARG A 412 -37.71 -10.82 -21.08
C ARG A 412 -37.57 -11.50 -19.71
N PHE A 413 -36.75 -10.97 -18.82
CA PHE A 413 -36.47 -11.46 -17.46
C PHE A 413 -36.91 -10.45 -16.42
N SER A 414 -37.40 -10.89 -15.26
CA SER A 414 -37.84 -10.00 -14.18
C SER A 414 -37.33 -10.46 -12.81
N LEU A 415 -36.87 -9.51 -12.00
CA LEU A 415 -36.50 -9.72 -10.61
C LEU A 415 -37.30 -8.80 -9.70
N THR A 416 -38.07 -9.40 -8.79
CA THR A 416 -38.95 -8.68 -7.88
C THR A 416 -38.29 -8.53 -6.51
N LEU A 417 -38.34 -7.32 -5.94
CA LEU A 417 -37.92 -7.00 -4.58
C LEU A 417 -39.11 -6.50 -3.79
N ASP A 418 -39.47 -7.20 -2.72
CA ASP A 418 -40.48 -6.74 -1.78
C ASP A 418 -39.95 -5.60 -0.92
N ILE A 419 -40.76 -4.55 -0.77
CA ILE A 419 -40.47 -3.35 -0.01
C ILE A 419 -41.66 -2.99 0.90
N SER A 420 -41.38 -2.36 2.03
CA SER A 420 -42.41 -1.78 2.90
C SER A 420 -42.80 -0.37 2.48
N TYR A 421 -44.00 0.07 2.89
CA TYR A 421 -44.41 1.47 2.72
C TYR A 421 -43.43 2.44 3.38
N GLU A 422 -42.88 2.10 4.55
CA GLU A 422 -41.96 2.95 5.27
C GLU A 422 -40.65 3.17 4.49
N GLU A 423 -40.05 2.09 3.98
CA GLU A 423 -38.84 2.17 3.15
C GLU A 423 -39.06 3.00 1.88
N TRP A 424 -40.20 2.80 1.22
CA TRP A 424 -40.58 3.56 0.03
C TRP A 424 -40.86 5.04 0.34
N SER A 425 -41.55 5.32 1.46
CA SER A 425 -41.94 6.67 1.87
C SER A 425 -40.74 7.57 2.18
N ARG A 426 -39.66 6.97 2.69
CA ARG A 426 -38.37 7.61 2.97
C ARG A 426 -37.54 7.87 1.71
N GLY A 427 -37.94 7.35 0.56
CA GLY A 427 -37.20 7.49 -0.69
C GLY A 427 -35.89 6.70 -0.71
N ILE A 428 -35.83 5.56 -0.01
CA ILE A 428 -34.65 4.70 -0.02
C ILE A 428 -34.36 4.27 -1.45
N LYS A 429 -33.12 4.51 -1.90
CA LYS A 429 -32.69 4.16 -3.25
C LYS A 429 -32.42 2.66 -3.32
N ARG A 430 -32.71 2.09 -4.48
CA ARG A 430 -32.47 0.67 -4.76
C ARG A 430 -31.80 0.55 -6.11
N TYR A 431 -30.86 -0.39 -6.22
CA TYR A 431 -30.12 -0.60 -7.44
C TYR A 431 -30.39 -1.98 -7.99
N CYS A 432 -30.82 -2.07 -9.25
CA CYS A 432 -30.88 -3.33 -9.96
C CYS A 432 -29.56 -3.55 -10.70
N PHE A 433 -28.94 -4.70 -10.46
CA PHE A 433 -27.72 -5.11 -11.13
C PHE A 433 -27.99 -6.23 -12.12
N VAL A 434 -27.37 -6.11 -13.30
CA VAL A 434 -27.48 -7.10 -14.38
C VAL A 434 -26.08 -7.48 -14.84
N GLU A 435 -25.72 -8.74 -14.61
CA GLU A 435 -24.49 -9.35 -15.12
C GLU A 435 -24.82 -10.28 -16.29
N HIS A 436 -24.12 -10.08 -17.39
CA HIS A 436 -24.27 -10.85 -18.62
C HIS A 436 -22.90 -11.11 -19.25
N SER A 437 -22.76 -12.23 -19.95
CA SER A 437 -21.48 -12.67 -20.53
C SER A 437 -20.89 -11.69 -21.55
N ALA A 438 -21.73 -10.85 -22.17
CA ALA A 438 -21.29 -9.83 -23.14
C ALA A 438 -20.88 -8.49 -22.49
N LEU A 439 -21.14 -8.27 -21.20
CA LEU A 439 -20.83 -7.00 -20.52
C LEU A 439 -19.46 -7.06 -19.83
N VAL A 440 -18.68 -5.98 -19.89
CA VAL A 440 -17.39 -5.87 -19.18
C VAL A 440 -17.60 -5.68 -17.69
N VAL A 441 -18.54 -4.80 -17.33
CA VAL A 441 -18.98 -4.48 -15.97
C VAL A 441 -20.48 -4.72 -15.89
N PRO A 442 -21.03 -5.24 -14.76
CA PRO A 442 -22.47 -5.32 -14.57
C PRO A 442 -23.13 -3.94 -14.73
N ILE A 443 -24.27 -3.88 -15.41
CA ILE A 443 -25.05 -2.63 -15.49
C ILE A 443 -25.74 -2.40 -14.15
N LYS A 444 -25.72 -1.15 -13.68
CA LYS A 444 -26.33 -0.72 -12.42
C LYS A 444 -27.39 0.34 -12.73
N GLU A 445 -28.66 -0.02 -12.56
CA GLU A 445 -29.80 0.89 -12.77
C GLU A 445 -30.39 1.34 -11.43
N LEU A 446 -30.67 2.65 -11.29
CA LEU A 446 -31.17 3.24 -10.05
C LEU A 446 -32.69 3.35 -10.05
N TYR A 447 -33.32 2.84 -9.01
CA TYR A 447 -34.67 3.23 -8.61
C TYR A 447 -34.62 4.32 -7.55
N GLU A 448 -35.19 5.47 -7.90
CA GLU A 448 -35.45 6.56 -6.97
C GLU A 448 -36.91 6.98 -7.09
N ARG A 449 -37.58 7.18 -5.95
CA ARG A 449 -38.97 7.64 -5.95
C ARG A 449 -39.01 9.04 -6.54
N LYS A 450 -39.63 9.18 -7.71
CA LYS A 450 -39.95 10.49 -8.28
C LYS A 450 -41.00 11.17 -7.40
N ILE A 451 -40.57 12.20 -6.68
CA ILE A 451 -41.48 13.15 -6.07
C ILE A 451 -41.83 14.12 -7.19
N GLU A 452 -43.07 14.12 -7.67
CA GLU A 452 -43.54 15.18 -8.56
C GLU A 452 -43.45 16.50 -7.80
N THR A 453 -42.36 17.23 -7.99
CA THR A 453 -42.32 18.65 -7.69
C THR A 453 -43.24 19.31 -8.70
N LEU A 454 -44.46 19.64 -8.28
CA LEU A 454 -45.35 20.52 -9.03
C LEU A 454 -44.56 21.78 -9.37
N SER A 455 -44.23 21.96 -10.66
CA SER A 455 -43.76 23.23 -11.16
C SER A 455 -44.86 24.28 -10.93
N GLU A 456 -44.46 25.48 -10.51
CA GLU A 456 -45.35 26.58 -10.09
C GLU A 456 -46.27 27.15 -11.20
N THR A 457 -46.59 26.43 -12.27
CA THR A 457 -47.33 27.01 -13.41
C THR A 457 -48.63 26.31 -13.81
N ASN A 458 -49.16 25.37 -13.03
CA ASN A 458 -50.58 25.00 -13.16
C ASN A 458 -51.07 24.19 -11.95
N ILE A 459 -51.57 24.88 -10.92
CA ILE A 459 -52.43 24.27 -9.92
C ILE A 459 -53.75 25.04 -9.90
N GLN A 460 -54.74 24.48 -10.58
CA GLN A 460 -56.13 24.67 -10.21
C GLN A 460 -56.40 23.74 -9.03
N TRP A 461 -56.50 24.34 -7.84
CA TRP A 461 -56.54 23.69 -6.54
C TRP A 461 -57.74 22.75 -6.35
N ILE A 462 -57.46 21.48 -6.02
CA ILE A 462 -58.19 20.76 -4.97
C ILE A 462 -57.16 20.04 -4.10
N CYS A 463 -56.70 20.70 -3.06
CA CYS A 463 -56.24 20.08 -1.81
C CYS A 463 -56.53 21.07 -0.69
N ILE A 464 -57.53 20.75 0.12
CA ILE A 464 -57.96 21.49 1.30
C ILE A 464 -56.92 21.21 2.37
N THR A 465 -56.12 22.21 2.74
CA THR A 465 -55.23 22.16 3.90
C THR A 465 -56.00 22.52 5.16
N GLU A 466 -55.74 21.75 6.21
CA GLU A 466 -56.30 21.86 7.55
C GLU A 466 -55.71 23.07 8.32
N GLU A 467 -55.72 24.25 7.69
CA GLU A 467 -55.40 25.57 8.28
C GLU A 467 -56.58 26.55 8.18
N ASP A 468 -57.61 26.25 7.38
CA ASP A 468 -58.80 27.11 7.21
C ASP A 468 -59.81 27.04 8.36
N ASN A 469 -59.67 26.10 9.30
CA ASN A 469 -60.70 25.84 10.31
C ASN A 469 -60.75 26.90 11.43
N MET A 470 -59.67 27.64 11.69
CA MET A 470 -59.67 28.73 12.68
C MET A 470 -60.31 30.02 12.15
N ALA A 471 -60.11 30.34 10.87
CA ALA A 471 -60.70 31.53 10.24
C ALA A 471 -62.22 31.35 10.05
N VAL A 472 -62.66 30.16 9.62
CA VAL A 472 -64.08 29.86 9.43
C VAL A 472 -64.83 29.82 10.77
N ALA A 473 -64.20 29.30 11.84
CA ALA A 473 -64.76 29.35 13.20
C ALA A 473 -64.90 30.80 13.71
N ALA A 474 -63.91 31.66 13.48
CA ALA A 474 -63.97 33.06 13.89
C ALA A 474 -65.08 33.83 13.15
N VAL A 475 -65.23 33.62 11.84
CA VAL A 475 -66.27 34.27 11.02
C VAL A 475 -67.67 33.78 11.41
N THR A 476 -67.85 32.49 11.71
CA THR A 476 -69.15 31.96 12.19
C THR A 476 -69.53 32.49 13.56
N PHE A 477 -68.59 32.65 14.49
CA PHE A 477 -68.85 33.27 15.79
C PHE A 477 -69.26 34.75 15.66
N ILE A 478 -68.60 35.52 14.79
CA ILE A 478 -68.96 36.93 14.54
C ILE A 478 -70.35 37.04 13.91
N LEU A 479 -70.67 36.16 12.95
CA LEU A 479 -71.98 36.17 12.30
C LEU A 479 -73.11 35.82 13.28
N LEU A 480 -72.92 34.81 14.15
CA LEU A 480 -73.88 34.45 15.19
C LEU A 480 -74.05 35.57 16.24
N PHE A 481 -72.98 36.27 16.60
CA PHE A 481 -73.04 37.43 17.48
C PHE A 481 -73.85 38.59 16.86
N LEU A 482 -73.65 38.88 15.57
CA LEU A 482 -74.42 39.92 14.87
C LEU A 482 -75.90 39.55 14.73
N ILE A 483 -76.22 38.28 14.44
CA ILE A 483 -77.61 37.82 14.36
C ILE A 483 -78.31 37.93 15.72
N THR A 484 -77.64 37.57 16.82
CA THR A 484 -78.21 37.72 18.18
C THR A 484 -78.37 39.18 18.60
N LEU A 485 -77.46 40.06 18.20
CA LEU A 485 -77.58 41.51 18.40
C LEU A 485 -78.79 42.08 17.62
N LEU A 486 -78.98 41.68 16.37
CA LEU A 486 -80.14 42.11 15.57
C LEU A 486 -81.45 41.57 16.15
N PHE A 487 -81.47 40.32 16.61
CA PHE A 487 -82.67 39.74 17.25
C PHE A 487 -83.02 40.44 18.57
N THR A 488 -82.02 40.82 19.37
CA THR A 488 -82.24 41.60 20.61
C THR A 488 -82.71 43.02 20.29
N ILE A 489 -82.16 43.69 19.28
CA ILE A 489 -82.65 45.01 18.84
C ILE A 489 -84.10 44.91 18.35
N VAL A 490 -84.42 43.95 17.49
CA VAL A 490 -85.80 43.76 16.96
C VAL A 490 -86.78 43.43 18.09
N THR A 491 -86.43 42.51 19.00
CA THR A 491 -87.30 42.19 20.15
C THR A 491 -87.46 43.34 21.15
N THR A 492 -86.45 44.22 21.27
CA THR A 492 -86.54 45.45 22.07
C THR A 492 -87.45 46.49 21.40
N PHE A 493 -87.35 46.65 20.08
CA PHE A 493 -88.26 47.53 19.31
C PHE A 493 -89.71 47.05 19.32
N PHE A 494 -89.97 45.74 19.35
CA PHE A 494 -91.33 45.20 19.49
C PHE A 494 -91.86 45.22 20.94
N LYS A 495 -91.01 45.44 21.95
CA LYS A 495 -91.41 45.65 23.35
C LYS A 495 -91.59 47.12 23.74
N ILE A 496 -91.22 48.06 22.87
CA ILE A 496 -91.46 49.49 23.02
C ILE A 496 -92.52 49.90 21.99
N LYS A 497 -93.75 49.45 22.25
CA LYS A 497 -94.97 50.02 21.70
C LYS A 497 -95.96 50.21 22.84
#